data_AF-A0A139N7P9-F1
#
_entry.id   AF-A0A139N7P9-F1
#
_cell.length_a   1.000
_cell.length_b   1.000
_cell.length_c   1.000
_cell.angle_alpha   90.00
_cell.angle_beta   90.00
_cell.angle_gamma   90.00
#
_symmetry.space_group_name_H-M   'P 1'
#
loop_
_entity.id
_entity.type
_entity.pdbx_description
1 polymer ?
#
loop_
_entity_poly.entity_id
_entity_poly.type
_entity_poly.pdbx_seq_one_letter_code
_entity_poly.pdbx_strand_id
1 'polypeptide(L)' 'MSILKTGKAKGIRFATLLAICETLACQPGDILEYISD' A
#
# COMPACT_ATOMS: atom_id res chain seq x y z
N MET A 1 7.55 11.78 -9.62
CA MET A 1 7.57 11.42 -8.18
C MET A 1 6.21 10.86 -7.81
N SER A 2 6.10 9.60 -7.36
CA SER A 2 4.81 9.01 -6.93
C SER A 2 4.57 9.29 -5.46
N ILE A 3 3.37 9.75 -5.09
CA ILE A 3 2.98 10.14 -3.72
C ILE A 3 3.12 8.96 -2.75
N LEU A 4 2.88 7.74 -3.24
CA LEU A 4 3.07 6.49 -2.49
C LEU A 4 4.54 6.27 -2.09
N LYS A 5 5.50 6.52 -2.99
CA LYS A 5 6.94 6.38 -2.70
C LYS A 5 7.44 7.40 -1.66
N THR A 6 6.76 8.54 -1.54
CA THR A 6 7.13 9.59 -0.57
C THR A 6 6.51 9.39 0.80
N GLY A 7 5.68 8.35 1.01
CA GLY A 7 4.99 8.11 2.28
C GLY A 7 3.92 9.16 2.65
N LYS A 8 3.63 10.11 1.74
CA LYS A 8 2.66 11.21 1.97
C LYS A 8 1.22 10.84 1.61
N ALA A 9 0.98 9.59 1.20
CA ALA A 9 -0.34 9.13 0.84
C ALA A 9 -1.19 8.99 2.11
N LYS A 10 -2.23 9.82 2.24
CA LYS A 10 -3.18 9.76 3.37
C LYS A 10 -4.19 8.63 3.28
N GLY A 11 -4.25 7.95 2.13
CA GLY A 11 -5.14 6.83 1.87
C GLY A 11 -4.92 6.27 0.48
N ILE A 12 -5.23 4.99 0.31
CA ILE A 12 -5.15 4.27 -0.97
C ILE A 12 -6.48 3.56 -1.23
N ARG A 13 -6.93 3.53 -2.49
CA ARG A 13 -8.09 2.71 -2.86
C ARG A 13 -7.72 1.24 -2.74
N PHE A 14 -8.64 0.42 -2.24
CA PHE A 14 -8.42 -1.02 -2.12
C PHE A 14 -8.06 -1.66 -3.47
N ALA A 15 -8.70 -1.24 -4.57
CA ALA A 15 -8.35 -1.69 -5.92
C ALA A 15 -6.90 -1.40 -6.33
N THR A 16 -6.33 -0.26 -5.90
CA THR A 16 -4.93 0.07 -6.17
C THR A 16 -3.99 -0.77 -5.30
N LEU A 17 -4.36 -1.03 -4.04
CA LEU A 17 -3.62 -1.94 -3.17
C LEU A 17 -3.59 -3.37 -3.73
N LEU A 18 -4.72 -3.85 -4.28
CA LEU A 18 -4.81 -5.16 -4.93
C LEU A 18 -3.94 -5.26 -6.19
N ALA A 19 -3.93 -4.22 -7.03
CA ALA A 19 -3.06 -4.21 -8.21
C ALA A 19 -1.58 -4.26 -7.83
N ILE A 20 -1.19 -3.59 -6.74
CA ILE A 20 0.16 -3.69 -6.17
C ILE A 20 0.43 -5.14 -5.73
N CYS A 21 -0.48 -5.73 -4.96
CA CYS A 21 -0.37 -7.11 -4.49
C CYS A 21 -0.23 -8.12 -5.63
N GLU A 22 -0.98 -7.94 -6.72
CA GLU A 22 -0.92 -8.78 -7.92
C GLU A 22 0.47 -8.72 -8.57
N THR A 23 1.07 -7.52 -8.65
CA THR A 23 2.41 -7.34 -9.22
C THR A 23 3.54 -7.82 -8.31
N LEU A 24 3.36 -7.74 -6.99
CA LEU A 24 4.34 -8.19 -5.99
C LEU A 24 4.14 -9.63 -5.53
N ALA A 25 3.11 -10.32 -6.05
CA ALA A 25 2.72 -11.67 -5.64
C ALA A 25 2.58 -11.81 -4.11
N CYS A 26 1.96 -10.82 -3.46
CA CYS A 26 1.74 -10.79 -2.02
C CYS A 26 0.25 -10.59 -1.68
N GLN A 27 -0.07 -10.63 -0.39
CA GLN A 27 -1.39 -10.28 0.12
C GLN A 27 -1.42 -8.84 0.65
N PRO A 28 -2.59 -8.17 0.66
CA PRO A 28 -2.69 -6.80 1.19
C PRO A 28 -2.29 -6.71 2.68
N GLY A 29 -2.45 -7.79 3.43
CA GLY A 29 -1.98 -7.88 4.82
C GLY A 29 -0.46 -7.81 4.94
N ASP A 30 0.30 -8.26 3.93
CA ASP A 30 1.76 -8.21 3.94
C ASP A 30 2.30 -6.78 3.75
N ILE A 31 1.47 -5.86 3.23
CA ILE A 31 1.84 -4.46 2.97
C ILE A 31 1.44 -3.54 4.12
N LEU A 32 0.39 -3.90 4.86
CA LEU A 32 -0.19 -3.05 5.90
C LEU A 32 0.46 -3.36 7.25
N GLU A 33 1.20 -2.40 7.78
CA GLU A 33 1.72 -2.44 9.14
C GLU A 33 0.98 -1.42 10.01
N TYR A 34 0.52 -1.86 11.19
CA TYR A 34 -0.01 -0.94 12.19
C TYR A 34 1.15 -0.41 13.03
N ILE A 35 1.33 0.90 13.05
CA ILE A 35 2.32 1.59 13.88
C ILE A 35 1.57 2.32 14.99
N SER A 36 1.83 1.94 16.24
CA SER A 36 1.36 2.65 17.44
C SER A 36 2.15 3.95 17.62
N ASP A 37 1.48 5.02 18.04
CA ASP A 37 2.12 6.28 18.49
C ASP A 37 2.57 6.18 19.96
#